data_AF-A0AA88WQP0-F1
#
_entry.id   AF-A0AA88WQP0-F1
#
_cell.length_a   1.000
_cell.length_b   1.000
_cell.length_c   1.000
_cell.angle_alpha   90.00
_cell.angle_beta   90.00
_cell.angle_gamma   90.00
#
_symmetry.space_group_name_H-M   'P 1'
#
loop_
_entity.id
_entity.type
_entity.pdbx_description
1 polymer ?
#
loop_
_entity_poly.entity_id
_entity_poly.type
_entity_poly.pdbx_seq_one_letter_code
_entity_poly.pdbx_strand_id
1 'polypeptide(L)'
;MVATRWSAKDDWVRWSVVVGVAGNKASATIQPYLLLHLNISSGHVWTIEDALRLFSAPETLEGYRASAAGKAEVVSASKSVKILEPSDMMILHLMRFSYGSQGSTKLHKPVHFSFELVLGRELLVSPSTKIRRYELVATITHHGRDPSKGHYTADTRHSSGKWLRCDDASVAAIPRSKVLHDQAYILFYKRL
;
A
#
# COMPACT_ATOMS: atom_id res chain seq x y z
N MET A 1 4.84 -33.51 0.85
CA MET A 1 3.76 -32.54 0.59
C MET A 1 3.21 -32.13 1.95
N VAL A 2 3.69 -31.01 2.50
CA VAL A 2 3.20 -30.50 3.80
C VAL A 2 2.39 -29.24 3.50
N ALA A 3 1.09 -29.37 3.59
CA ALA A 3 0.17 -28.23 3.54
C ALA A 3 0.34 -27.44 4.84
N THR A 4 1.02 -26.30 4.78
CA THR A 4 0.98 -25.32 5.86
C THR A 4 -0.42 -24.71 5.90
N ARG A 5 -1.16 -25.11 6.94
CA ARG A 5 -2.47 -24.60 7.33
C ARG A 5 -2.30 -23.14 7.76
N TRP A 6 -2.74 -22.21 6.91
CA TRP A 6 -2.91 -20.80 7.30
C TRP A 6 -4.09 -20.71 8.27
N SER A 7 -3.82 -20.34 9.53
CA SER A 7 -4.85 -20.14 10.55
C SER A 7 -5.44 -18.73 10.39
N ALA A 8 -6.57 -18.64 9.71
CA ALA A 8 -7.24 -17.39 9.34
C ALA A 8 -7.95 -16.66 10.51
N LYS A 9 -7.44 -16.71 11.74
CA LYS A 9 -8.19 -16.19 12.91
C LYS A 9 -7.75 -14.85 13.49
N ASP A 10 -6.55 -14.31 13.24
CA ASP A 10 -6.18 -13.00 13.84
C ASP A 10 -5.27 -12.09 12.98
N ASP A 11 -5.05 -12.38 11.70
CA ASP A 11 -4.03 -11.71 10.85
C ASP A 11 -4.47 -10.41 10.14
N TRP A 12 -5.44 -9.68 10.69
CA TRP A 12 -5.91 -8.44 10.06
C TRP A 12 -4.96 -7.27 10.34
N VAL A 13 -4.51 -6.56 9.29
CA VAL A 13 -3.77 -5.30 9.46
C VAL A 13 -4.72 -4.26 10.07
N ARG A 14 -4.39 -3.71 11.24
CA ARG A 14 -5.19 -2.67 11.88
C ARG A 14 -4.58 -1.30 11.60
N TRP A 15 -5.33 -0.45 10.93
CA TRP A 15 -4.98 0.94 10.73
C TRP A 15 -5.89 1.82 11.57
N SER A 16 -5.34 2.94 12.04
CA SER A 16 -6.10 4.01 12.67
C SER A 16 -6.27 5.13 11.66
N VAL A 17 -7.52 5.43 11.33
CA VAL A 17 -7.88 6.66 10.62
C VAL A 17 -8.16 7.71 11.68
N VAL A 18 -7.34 8.75 11.72
CA VAL A 18 -7.50 9.86 12.66
C VAL A 18 -8.07 11.06 11.90
N VAL A 19 -9.22 11.54 12.36
CA VAL A 19 -9.86 12.77 11.86
C VAL A 19 -9.75 13.82 12.96
N GLY A 20 -8.96 14.86 12.70
CA GLY A 20 -8.80 16.02 13.57
C GLY A 20 -9.53 17.22 13.00
N VAL A 21 -10.41 17.84 13.79
CA VAL A 21 -11.06 19.12 13.46
C VAL A 21 -10.44 20.20 14.34
N ALA A 22 -10.06 21.35 13.76
CA ALA A 22 -9.49 22.45 14.54
C ALA A 22 -10.47 22.88 15.66
N GLY A 23 -10.00 22.89 16.90
CA GLY A 23 -10.82 23.26 18.08
C GLY A 23 -11.64 22.13 18.70
N ASN A 24 -11.61 20.90 18.17
CA ASN A 24 -12.31 19.73 18.72
C ASN A 24 -11.35 18.58 19.08
N LYS A 25 -11.80 17.66 19.96
CA LYS A 25 -11.09 16.40 20.19
C LYS A 25 -11.04 15.60 18.89
N ALA A 26 -9.85 15.13 18.52
CA ALA A 26 -9.70 14.25 17.36
C ALA A 26 -10.50 12.96 17.57
N SER A 27 -11.20 12.52 16.53
CA SER A 27 -11.86 11.23 16.47
C SER A 27 -10.92 10.23 15.79
N ALA A 28 -10.84 9.01 16.32
CA ALA A 28 -10.06 7.95 15.73
C ALA A 28 -10.95 6.73 15.48
N THR A 29 -10.99 6.28 14.23
CA THR A 29 -11.68 5.04 13.84
C THR A 29 -10.63 4.01 13.47
N ILE A 30 -10.68 2.84 14.11
CA ILE A 30 -9.83 1.71 13.74
C ILE A 30 -10.55 0.93 12.65
N GLN A 31 -9.89 0.72 11.52
CA GLN A 31 -10.44 -0.04 10.40
C GLN A 31 -9.47 -1.17 10.03
N PRO A 32 -9.97 -2.41 9.82
CA PRO A 32 -9.16 -3.47 9.28
C PRO A 32 -8.90 -3.21 7.79
N TYR A 33 -7.67 -3.46 7.34
CA TYR A 33 -7.32 -3.46 5.92
C TYR A 33 -6.54 -4.72 5.58
N LEU A 34 -6.71 -5.21 4.35
CA LEU A 34 -5.92 -6.32 3.81
C LEU A 34 -4.69 -5.80 3.05
N LEU A 35 -4.84 -4.71 2.31
CA LEU A 35 -3.81 -4.14 1.45
C LEU A 35 -3.92 -2.62 1.38
N LEU A 36 -2.82 -1.95 1.02
CA LEU A 36 -2.74 -0.50 0.88
C LEU A 36 -2.84 -0.07 -0.57
N HIS A 37 -3.80 0.79 -0.85
CA HIS A 37 -3.94 1.43 -2.14
C HIS A 37 -3.08 2.69 -2.16
N LEU A 38 -1.90 2.58 -2.75
CA LEU A 38 -0.94 3.68 -2.82
C LEU A 38 -1.18 4.50 -4.08
N ASN A 39 -1.58 5.76 -3.88
CA ASN A 39 -1.64 6.72 -4.97
C ASN A 39 -0.22 7.04 -5.44
N ILE A 40 0.03 6.74 -6.70
CA ILE A 40 1.33 6.96 -7.34
C ILE A 40 1.24 8.00 -8.47
N SER A 41 0.14 8.72 -8.66
CA SER A 41 0.02 9.67 -9.78
C SER A 41 0.78 10.98 -9.56
N SER A 42 0.96 11.39 -8.30
CA SER A 42 1.65 12.65 -7.93
C SER A 42 3.08 12.71 -8.49
N GLY A 43 3.49 13.87 -9.02
CA GLY A 43 4.85 14.12 -9.51
C GLY A 43 5.95 14.05 -8.45
N HIS A 44 5.57 14.02 -7.17
CA HIS A 44 6.50 13.90 -6.04
C HIS A 44 6.70 12.46 -5.55
N VAL A 45 6.05 11.48 -6.19
CA VAL A 45 6.13 10.06 -5.81
C VAL A 45 7.00 9.31 -6.82
N TRP A 46 8.21 8.91 -6.41
CA TRP A 46 9.12 8.12 -7.26
C TRP A 46 9.47 6.77 -6.65
N THR A 47 9.20 6.61 -5.36
CA THR A 47 9.46 5.40 -4.58
C THR A 47 8.20 4.94 -3.84
N ILE A 48 8.17 3.68 -3.38
CA ILE A 48 7.08 3.20 -2.53
C ILE A 48 7.07 3.90 -1.17
N GLU A 49 8.21 4.37 -0.69
CA GLU A 49 8.35 5.16 0.53
C GLU A 49 7.71 6.54 0.37
N ASP A 50 7.87 7.19 -0.80
CA ASP A 50 7.13 8.43 -1.10
C ASP A 50 5.63 8.20 -1.11
N ALA A 51 5.19 7.10 -1.71
CA ALA A 51 3.77 6.76 -1.81
C ALA A 51 3.16 6.44 -0.43
N LEU A 52 3.91 5.76 0.45
CA LEU A 52 3.52 5.52 1.84
C LEU A 52 3.44 6.83 2.64
N ARG A 53 4.43 7.73 2.48
CA ARG A 53 4.38 9.06 3.11
C ARG A 53 3.17 9.86 2.64
N LEU A 54 2.87 9.84 1.34
CA LEU A 54 1.68 10.50 0.79
C LEU A 54 0.39 9.88 1.33
N PHE A 55 0.33 8.55 1.43
CA PHE A 55 -0.83 7.83 1.99
C PHE A 55 -1.14 8.23 3.44
N SER A 56 -0.10 8.51 4.24
CA SER A 56 -0.25 8.95 5.64
C SER A 56 -0.27 10.47 5.85
N ALA A 57 -0.10 11.26 4.79
CA ALA A 57 -0.13 12.71 4.89
C ALA A 57 -1.53 13.20 5.29
N PRO A 58 -1.65 14.25 6.13
CA PRO A 58 -2.93 14.87 6.41
C PRO A 58 -3.56 15.46 5.14
N GLU A 59 -4.80 15.08 4.86
CA GLU A 59 -5.64 15.67 3.82
C GLU A 59 -6.70 16.59 4.44
N THR A 60 -6.91 17.77 3.86
CA THR A 60 -7.99 18.67 4.28
C THR A 60 -9.31 18.18 3.71
N LEU A 61 -10.31 18.02 4.57
CA LEU A 61 -11.67 17.66 4.17
C LEU A 61 -12.45 18.95 3.85
N GLU A 62 -12.72 19.18 2.57
CA GLU A 62 -13.59 20.27 2.15
C GLU A 62 -15.05 19.98 2.49
N GLY A 63 -15.79 20.98 2.96
CA GLY A 63 -17.22 20.87 3.24
C GLY A 63 -17.58 20.04 4.47
N TYR A 64 -16.62 19.68 5.33
CA TYR A 64 -16.90 18.98 6.58
C TYR A 64 -17.77 19.84 7.50
N ARG A 65 -18.94 19.33 7.89
CA ARG A 65 -19.87 20.01 8.79
C ARG A 65 -19.81 19.37 10.17
N ALA A 66 -19.41 20.14 11.17
CA ALA A 66 -19.51 19.73 12.55
C ALA A 66 -20.81 20.28 13.16
N SER A 67 -21.51 19.44 13.91
CA SER A 67 -22.61 19.88 14.78
C SER A 67 -22.01 20.44 16.05
N ALA A 68 -21.90 21.77 16.14
CA ALA A 68 -21.64 22.46 17.39
C ALA A 68 -22.92 23.20 17.79
N ALA A 69 -23.46 22.86 18.97
CA ALA A 69 -24.61 23.56 19.57
C ALA A 69 -25.86 23.73 18.67
N GLY A 70 -26.18 22.75 17.81
CA GLY A 70 -27.42 22.75 17.01
C GLY A 70 -27.36 23.57 15.71
N LYS A 71 -26.22 24.16 15.35
CA LYS A 71 -25.96 24.72 14.01
C LYS A 71 -24.84 23.95 13.33
N ALA A 72 -25.09 23.52 12.09
CA ALA A 72 -24.08 22.86 11.27
C ALA A 72 -23.20 23.93 10.62
N GLU A 73 -22.02 24.16 11.18
CA GLU A 73 -21.02 25.04 10.58
C GLU A 73 -19.99 24.23 9.79
N VAL A 74 -19.58 24.78 8.65
CA VAL A 74 -18.48 24.23 7.86
C VAL A 74 -17.19 24.55 8.59
N VAL A 75 -16.45 23.53 8.98
CA VAL A 75 -15.20 23.66 9.74
C VAL A 75 -14.07 23.00 8.97
N SER A 76 -12.86 23.55 9.11
CA SER A 76 -11.66 22.92 8.55
C SER A 76 -11.34 21.65 9.33
N ALA A 77 -11.43 20.51 8.66
CA ALA A 77 -11.12 19.20 9.20
C ALA A 77 -9.96 18.59 8.42
N SER A 78 -9.10 17.85 9.10
CA SER A 78 -8.00 17.09 8.51
C SER A 78 -8.20 15.61 8.79
N LYS A 79 -7.93 14.77 7.79
CA LYS A 79 -7.92 13.32 7.92
C LYS A 79 -6.52 12.81 7.64
N SER A 80 -6.06 11.86 8.44
CA SER A 80 -4.80 11.17 8.19
C SER A 80 -4.97 9.69 8.52
N VAL A 81 -4.19 8.85 7.83
CA VAL A 81 -4.20 7.40 8.03
C VAL A 81 -2.85 6.99 8.58
N LYS A 82 -2.85 6.29 9.73
CA LYS A 82 -1.65 5.79 10.38
C LYS A 82 -1.77 4.31 10.72
N ILE A 83 -0.65 3.62 10.71
CA ILE A 83 -0.54 2.21 11.08
C ILE A 83 -0.63 2.11 12.60
N LEU A 84 -1.65 1.41 13.10
CA LEU A 84 -1.74 1.10 14.52
C LEU A 84 -0.86 -0.10 14.83
N GLU A 85 -1.14 -1.21 14.14
CA GLU A 85 -0.39 -2.45 14.24
C GLU A 85 0.04 -2.86 12.84
N PRO A 86 1.35 -2.81 12.53
CA PRO A 86 1.81 -3.29 11.23
C PRO A 86 1.50 -4.79 11.15
N SER A 87 1.34 -5.33 9.94
CA SER A 87 1.10 -6.77 9.72
C SER A 87 2.38 -7.55 9.43
N ASP A 88 2.34 -8.87 9.58
CA ASP A 88 3.46 -9.73 9.17
C ASP A 88 3.60 -9.84 7.64
N MET A 89 2.48 -9.69 6.92
CA MET A 89 2.46 -9.53 5.46
C MET A 89 1.85 -8.18 5.10
N MET A 90 2.62 -7.32 4.46
CA MET A 90 2.17 -6.05 3.93
C MET A 90 2.00 -6.16 2.42
N ILE A 91 0.78 -5.91 1.96
CA ILE A 91 0.41 -5.94 0.56
C ILE A 91 0.24 -4.49 0.09
N LEU A 92 1.05 -4.07 -0.88
CA LEU A 92 1.03 -2.72 -1.43
C LEU A 92 0.52 -2.78 -2.87
N HIS A 93 -0.61 -2.16 -3.14
CA HIS A 93 -1.14 -2.00 -4.49
C HIS A 93 -0.78 -0.60 -5.00
N LEU A 94 -0.01 -0.56 -6.08
CA LEU A 94 0.35 0.68 -6.76
C LEU A 94 -0.79 1.03 -7.72
N MET A 95 -1.54 2.11 -7.42
CA MET A 95 -2.73 2.50 -8.18
C MET A 95 -2.36 3.01 -9.59
N ARG A 96 -2.13 2.06 -10.50
CA ARG A 96 -1.73 2.34 -11.88
C ARG A 96 -2.90 2.63 -12.80
N PHE A 97 -4.14 2.45 -12.38
CA PHE A 97 -5.29 2.71 -13.25
C PHE A 97 -6.10 3.89 -12.73
N SER A 98 -6.39 4.82 -13.63
CA SER A 98 -7.38 5.88 -13.43
C SER A 98 -8.56 5.67 -14.36
N TYR A 99 -9.73 6.11 -13.91
CA TYR A 99 -10.98 6.08 -14.66
C TYR A 99 -11.47 7.51 -14.83
N GLY A 100 -11.74 7.92 -16.07
CA GLY A 100 -12.27 9.23 -16.41
C GLY A 100 -13.38 9.13 -17.45
N SER A 101 -13.90 10.29 -17.86
CA SER A 101 -14.96 10.37 -18.88
C SER A 101 -14.57 9.75 -20.22
N GLN A 102 -13.28 9.71 -20.54
CA GLN A 102 -12.72 9.13 -21.77
C GLN A 102 -12.31 7.66 -21.61
N GLY A 103 -12.71 7.00 -20.52
CA GLY A 103 -12.37 5.61 -20.22
C GLY A 103 -11.22 5.47 -19.22
N SER A 104 -10.55 4.33 -19.26
CA SER A 104 -9.46 3.98 -18.32
C SER A 104 -8.09 4.24 -18.92
N THR A 105 -7.16 4.73 -18.10
CA THR A 105 -5.75 4.91 -18.49
C THR A 105 -4.82 4.22 -17.50
N LYS A 106 -3.80 3.53 -18.01
CA LYS A 106 -2.71 2.99 -17.20
C LYS A 106 -1.55 3.97 -17.08
N LEU A 107 -1.18 4.23 -15.83
CA LEU A 107 -0.01 5.00 -15.45
C LEU A 107 1.25 4.13 -15.57
N HIS A 108 2.05 4.47 -16.57
CA HIS A 108 3.36 3.86 -16.82
C HIS A 108 4.51 4.55 -16.07
N LYS A 109 4.21 5.53 -15.21
CA LYS A 109 5.23 6.22 -14.42
C LYS A 109 6.06 5.21 -13.62
N PRO A 110 7.40 5.31 -13.65
CA PRO A 110 8.24 4.45 -12.84
C PRO A 110 8.03 4.71 -11.35
N VAL A 111 7.98 3.63 -10.58
CA VAL A 111 7.95 3.67 -9.11
C VAL A 111 8.95 2.64 -8.62
N HIS A 112 10.02 3.12 -7.99
CA HIS A 112 11.10 2.28 -7.51
C HIS A 112 10.74 1.65 -6.16
N PHE A 113 11.24 0.44 -5.95
CA PHE A 113 11.14 -0.29 -4.69
C PHE A 113 12.39 -1.13 -4.49
N SER A 114 12.62 -1.53 -3.25
CA SER A 114 13.81 -2.27 -2.82
C SER A 114 13.44 -3.65 -2.31
N PHE A 115 14.42 -4.56 -2.21
CA PHE A 115 14.17 -5.84 -1.57
C PHE A 115 13.90 -5.76 -0.07
N GLU A 116 14.29 -4.65 0.53
CA GLU A 116 14.07 -4.37 1.93
C GLU A 116 13.35 -3.03 2.05
N LEU A 117 12.32 -3.01 2.88
CA LEU A 117 11.55 -1.83 3.20
C LEU A 117 11.67 -1.56 4.69
N VAL A 118 12.16 -0.37 5.03
CA VAL A 118 12.16 0.14 6.41
C VAL A 118 10.96 1.05 6.57
N LEU A 119 10.03 0.65 7.41
CA LEU A 119 8.82 1.42 7.64
C LEU A 119 9.14 2.65 8.50
N GLY A 120 8.84 3.83 7.96
CA GLY A 120 9.03 5.11 8.63
C GLY A 120 8.21 5.22 9.91
N ARG A 121 8.79 5.86 10.94
CA ARG A 121 8.13 6.02 12.26
C ARG A 121 6.93 6.96 12.17
N GLU A 122 6.94 7.89 11.24
CA GLU A 122 5.89 8.85 10.94
C GLU A 122 4.57 8.19 10.50
N LEU A 123 4.68 7.00 9.90
CA LEU A 123 3.56 6.19 9.42
C LEU A 123 2.84 5.48 10.57
N LEU A 124 3.45 5.39 11.77
CA LEU A 124 2.89 4.69 12.92
C LEU A 124 2.09 5.64 13.83
N VAL A 125 1.02 5.12 14.44
CA VAL A 125 0.25 5.82 15.50
C VAL A 125 1.15 6.08 16.71
N SER A 126 1.84 5.04 17.16
CA SER A 126 2.78 5.11 18.27
C SER A 126 4.21 4.92 17.73
N PRO A 127 5.03 5.98 17.69
CA PRO A 127 6.42 5.88 17.24
C PRO A 127 7.20 4.95 18.17
N SER A 128 7.41 3.70 17.75
CA SER A 128 8.22 2.75 18.51
C SER A 128 9.71 2.98 18.23
N THR A 129 10.58 2.76 19.22
CA THR A 129 12.03 2.76 19.01
C THR A 129 12.51 1.60 18.14
N LYS A 130 11.71 0.52 18.07
CA LYS A 130 11.99 -0.66 17.26
C LYS A 130 11.77 -0.34 15.77
N ILE A 131 12.85 -0.47 14.99
CA ILE A 131 12.80 -0.37 13.52
C ILE A 131 11.95 -1.53 12.98
N ARG A 132 10.99 -1.23 12.10
CA ARG A 132 10.16 -2.24 11.44
C ARG A 132 10.71 -2.46 10.03
N ARG A 133 11.22 -3.67 9.79
CA ARG A 133 11.87 -4.05 8.54
C ARG A 133 11.02 -5.12 7.86
N TYR A 134 10.96 -5.04 6.54
CA TYR A 134 10.26 -6.00 5.71
C TYR A 134 11.15 -6.41 4.55
N GLU A 135 11.02 -7.65 4.11
CA GLU A 135 11.64 -8.17 2.89
C GLU A 135 10.60 -8.38 1.80
N LEU A 136 10.96 -8.03 0.56
CA LEU A 136 10.15 -8.33 -0.62
C LEU A 136 10.16 -9.84 -0.86
N VAL A 137 8.96 -10.42 -0.95
CA VAL A 137 8.77 -11.86 -1.18
C VAL A 137 8.06 -12.17 -2.50
N ALA A 138 7.26 -11.23 -3.02
CA ALA A 138 6.66 -11.36 -4.33
C ALA A 138 6.31 -10.00 -4.96
N THR A 139 6.22 -9.98 -6.28
CA THR A 139 5.62 -8.91 -7.08
C THR A 139 4.57 -9.50 -8.01
N ILE A 140 3.51 -8.73 -8.30
CA ILE A 140 2.59 -8.98 -9.40
C ILE A 140 2.73 -7.84 -10.38
N THR A 141 2.77 -8.16 -11.67
CA THR A 141 2.89 -7.20 -12.75
C THR A 141 1.75 -7.38 -13.71
N HIS A 142 1.05 -6.29 -14.00
CA HIS A 142 0.08 -6.24 -15.09
C HIS A 142 0.79 -5.76 -16.37
N HIS A 143 0.65 -6.51 -17.46
CA HIS A 143 1.09 -6.17 -18.81
C HIS A 143 -0.13 -5.77 -19.65
N GLY A 144 0.00 -4.75 -20.48
CA GLY A 144 -1.12 -4.18 -21.23
C GLY A 144 -1.53 -2.80 -20.73
N ARG A 145 -2.36 -2.13 -21.53
CA ARG A 145 -2.78 -0.72 -21.33
C ARG A 145 -4.11 -0.59 -20.62
N ASP A 146 -5.00 -1.56 -20.76
CA ASP A 146 -6.36 -1.50 -20.21
C ASP A 146 -6.43 -2.25 -18.88
N PRO A 147 -7.25 -1.82 -17.91
CA PRO A 147 -7.46 -2.57 -16.67
C PRO A 147 -8.26 -3.86 -16.89
N SER A 148 -9.10 -3.90 -17.93
CA SER A 148 -9.95 -5.05 -18.27
C SER A 148 -9.30 -6.03 -19.24
N LYS A 149 -8.15 -5.68 -19.82
CA LYS A 149 -7.42 -6.50 -20.80
C LYS A 149 -5.93 -6.40 -20.56
N GLY A 150 -5.29 -7.55 -20.48
CA GLY A 150 -3.86 -7.62 -20.30
C GLY A 150 -3.44 -8.99 -19.85
N HIS A 151 -2.25 -9.05 -19.27
CA HIS A 151 -1.63 -10.27 -18.81
C HIS A 151 -0.97 -10.07 -17.45
N TYR A 152 -1.10 -11.01 -16.54
CA TYR A 152 -0.50 -10.90 -15.21
C TYR A 152 0.63 -11.91 -15.06
N THR A 153 1.79 -11.44 -14.61
CA THR A 153 2.89 -12.33 -14.20
C THR A 153 3.25 -12.06 -12.75
N ALA A 154 3.78 -13.06 -12.07
CA ALA A 154 4.26 -12.92 -10.70
C ALA A 154 5.75 -13.27 -10.60
N ASP A 155 6.52 -12.44 -9.92
CA ASP A 155 7.86 -12.83 -9.47
C ASP A 155 7.78 -13.21 -7.99
N THR A 156 8.24 -14.41 -7.62
CA THR A 156 8.15 -14.94 -6.26
C THR A 156 9.50 -15.45 -5.78
N ARG A 157 9.77 -15.24 -4.49
CA ARG A 157 10.98 -15.74 -3.83
C ARG A 157 10.75 -17.17 -3.33
N HIS A 158 11.47 -18.11 -3.93
CA HIS A 158 11.48 -19.50 -3.49
C HIS A 158 12.20 -19.65 -2.13
N SER A 159 11.87 -20.70 -1.38
CA SER A 159 12.49 -21.01 -0.07
C SER A 159 14.02 -21.16 -0.15
N SER A 160 14.55 -21.56 -1.30
CA SER A 160 16.00 -21.59 -1.59
C SER A 160 16.66 -20.21 -1.74
N GLY A 161 15.90 -19.11 -1.68
CA GLY A 161 16.36 -17.74 -1.91
C GLY A 161 16.40 -17.28 -3.37
N LYS A 162 16.24 -18.21 -4.34
CA LYS A 162 16.12 -17.91 -5.78
C LYS A 162 14.78 -17.24 -6.11
N TRP A 163 14.78 -16.39 -7.14
CA TRP A 163 13.56 -15.78 -7.67
C TRP A 163 13.05 -16.55 -8.88
N LEU A 164 11.74 -16.75 -8.93
CA LEU A 164 11.04 -17.41 -10.01
C LEU A 164 10.00 -16.45 -10.59
N ARG A 165 9.91 -16.38 -11.92
CA ARG A 165 8.81 -15.76 -12.64
C ARG A 165 7.79 -16.83 -13.01
N CYS A 166 6.56 -16.64 -12.56
CA CYS A 166 5.40 -17.42 -12.94
C CYS A 166 4.62 -16.64 -14.00
N ASP A 167 4.46 -17.25 -15.16
CA ASP A 167 3.77 -16.74 -16.33
C ASP A 167 2.85 -17.86 -16.84
N ASP A 168 1.60 -17.85 -16.37
CA ASP A 168 0.63 -18.94 -16.52
C ASP A 168 1.21 -20.31 -16.12
N ALA A 169 1.33 -21.24 -17.08
CA ALA A 169 1.89 -22.56 -16.86
C ALA A 169 3.44 -22.59 -16.86
N SER A 170 4.08 -21.47 -17.23
CA SER A 170 5.53 -21.35 -17.31
C SER A 170 6.09 -20.82 -16.00
N VAL A 171 7.09 -21.53 -15.46
CA VAL A 171 7.84 -21.10 -14.27
C VAL A 171 9.32 -21.10 -14.62
N ALA A 172 9.96 -19.94 -14.55
CA ALA A 172 11.37 -19.78 -14.90
C ALA A 172 12.15 -19.07 -13.80
N ALA A 173 13.38 -19.49 -13.55
CA ALA A 173 14.27 -18.76 -12.65
C ALA A 173 14.68 -17.43 -13.28
N ILE A 174 14.64 -16.35 -12.49
CA ILE A 174 15.07 -15.02 -12.91
C ILE A 174 16.16 -14.48 -11.99
N PRO A 175 17.10 -13.67 -12.50
CA PRO A 175 18.07 -13.01 -11.65
C PRO A 175 17.38 -11.93 -10.82
N ARG A 176 17.92 -11.69 -9.62
CA ARG A 176 17.43 -10.69 -8.68
C ARG A 176 17.28 -9.29 -9.31
N SER A 177 18.17 -8.92 -10.23
CA SER A 177 18.12 -7.65 -10.96
C SER A 177 16.88 -7.45 -11.83
N LYS A 178 16.14 -8.52 -12.19
CA LYS A 178 14.91 -8.44 -12.99
C LYS A 178 13.63 -8.27 -12.16
N VAL A 179 13.72 -8.45 -10.84
CA VAL A 179 12.59 -8.33 -9.91
C VAL A 179 12.27 -6.87 -9.61
N LEU A 180 13.30 -6.02 -9.44
CA LEU A 180 13.14 -4.59 -9.18
C LEU A 180 12.91 -3.82 -10.49
N HIS A 181 11.73 -3.99 -11.07
CA HIS A 181 11.33 -3.32 -12.31
C HIS A 181 10.26 -2.26 -12.04
N ASP A 182 10.23 -1.21 -12.86
CA ASP A 182 9.45 0.01 -12.58
C ASP A 182 7.93 -0.10 -12.77
N GLN A 183 7.45 -1.26 -13.23
CA GLN A 183 6.06 -1.49 -13.64
C GLN A 183 5.30 -2.46 -12.73
N ALA A 184 5.85 -2.79 -11.54
CA ALA A 184 5.15 -3.64 -10.58
C ALA A 184 3.79 -3.06 -10.22
N TYR A 185 2.78 -3.92 -10.08
CA TYR A 185 1.39 -3.54 -9.80
C TYR A 185 1.03 -3.81 -8.34
N ILE A 186 1.42 -4.97 -7.81
CA ILE A 186 1.25 -5.32 -6.38
C ILE A 186 2.59 -5.81 -5.84
N LEU A 187 2.94 -5.38 -4.63
CA LEU A 187 4.14 -5.81 -3.93
C LEU A 187 3.76 -6.51 -2.64
N PHE A 188 4.46 -7.61 -2.34
CA PHE A 188 4.27 -8.38 -1.11
C PHE A 188 5.55 -8.30 -0.29
N TYR A 189 5.41 -7.74 0.91
CA TYR A 189 6.48 -7.56 1.87
C TYR A 189 6.20 -8.38 3.12
N LYS A 190 7.14 -9.24 3.51
CA LYS A 190 7.07 -10.02 4.74
C LYS A 190 7.92 -9.36 5.82
N ARG A 191 7.42 -9.27 7.04
CA ARG A 191 8.18 -8.75 8.18
C ARG A 191 9.42 -9.62 8.47
N LEU A 192 10.53 -8.95 8.77
CA LEU A 192 11.77 -9.54 9.27
C LEU A 192 11.78 -9.60 10.81
#